data_AF-A0A8H2JLF2-F1
#
_entry.id   AF-A0A8H2JLF2-F1
#
_cell.length_a   1.000
_cell.length_b   1.000
_cell.length_c   1.000
_cell.angle_alpha   90.00
_cell.angle_beta   90.00
_cell.angle_gamma   90.00
#
_symmetry.space_group_name_H-M   'P 1'
#
loop_
_entity.id
_entity.type
_entity.pdbx_description
1 polymer ?
#
loop_
_entity_poly.entity_id
_entity_poly.type
_entity_poly.pdbx_seq_one_letter_code
_entity_poly.pdbx_strand_id
1 'polypeptide(L)'
;MNWYKVTVEDTLKNYQTSTEGLSQEERQKRLTDQGYNEIEARQQTKRWKKIAKHFTDLLMIVLIIASFLKFASSEYIEGSIILFVVIVNGLVSYWQERKAEESLNGLKQLMGQEAIVLSNGMQEKIPA
;
A
#
# COMPACT_ATOMS: atom_id res chain seq x y z
N MET A 1 -24.35 -7.79 -4.60
CA MET A 1 -25.12 -9.05 -4.48
C MET A 1 -24.49 -9.89 -3.37
N ASN A 2 -25.27 -10.45 -2.44
CA ASN A 2 -24.74 -11.40 -1.46
C ASN A 2 -24.59 -12.77 -2.12
N TRP A 3 -23.52 -12.97 -2.90
CA TRP A 3 -23.26 -14.19 -3.68
C TRP A 3 -23.35 -15.48 -2.86
N TYR A 4 -22.98 -15.41 -1.57
CA TYR A 4 -23.01 -16.52 -0.62
C TYR A 4 -24.43 -16.96 -0.20
N LYS A 5 -25.49 -16.30 -0.68
CA LYS A 5 -26.90 -16.65 -0.41
C LYS A 5 -27.64 -17.20 -1.65
N VAL A 6 -26.95 -17.32 -2.78
CA VAL A 6 -27.54 -17.69 -4.07
C VAL A 6 -27.20 -19.16 -4.38
N THR A 7 -28.07 -19.88 -5.08
CA THR A 7 -27.78 -21.27 -5.50
C THR A 7 -26.60 -21.33 -6.46
N VAL A 8 -26.04 -22.53 -6.61
CA VAL A 8 -24.92 -22.77 -7.54
C VAL A 8 -25.34 -22.47 -8.98
N GLU A 9 -26.54 -22.91 -9.40
CA GLU A 9 -27.00 -22.68 -10.79
C GLU A 9 -27.15 -21.19 -11.10
N ASP A 10 -27.73 -20.42 -10.17
CA ASP A 10 -27.91 -18.99 -10.34
C ASP A 10 -26.58 -18.24 -10.30
N THR A 11 -25.61 -18.70 -9.50
CA THR A 11 -24.25 -18.12 -9.48
C THR A 11 -23.54 -18.34 -10.83
N LEU A 12 -23.58 -19.57 -11.35
CA LEU A 12 -23.01 -19.90 -12.67
C LEU A 12 -23.65 -19.08 -13.79
N LYS A 13 -24.98 -18.89 -13.74
CA LYS A 13 -25.72 -18.07 -14.70
C LYS A 13 -25.35 -16.59 -14.60
N ASN A 14 -25.28 -16.04 -13.40
CA ASN A 14 -24.99 -14.62 -13.17
C ASN A 14 -23.56 -14.24 -13.59
N TYR A 15 -22.59 -15.12 -13.35
CA TYR A 15 -21.19 -14.91 -13.74
C TYR A 15 -20.83 -15.47 -15.12
N GLN A 16 -21.85 -15.96 -15.86
CA GLN A 16 -21.71 -16.54 -17.20
C GLN A 16 -20.54 -17.54 -17.25
N THR A 17 -20.56 -18.52 -16.37
CA THR A 17 -19.51 -19.53 -16.21
C THR A 17 -20.11 -20.91 -16.00
N SER A 18 -19.28 -21.96 -16.03
CA SER A 18 -19.71 -23.35 -15.92
C SER A 18 -18.94 -24.08 -14.81
N THR A 19 -19.36 -25.30 -14.50
CA THR A 19 -18.65 -26.21 -13.59
C THR A 19 -17.29 -26.65 -14.13
N GLU A 20 -17.04 -26.47 -15.43
CA GLU A 20 -15.76 -26.76 -16.08
C GLU A 20 -14.86 -25.50 -16.16
N GLY A 21 -15.32 -24.37 -15.63
CA GLY A 21 -14.60 -23.11 -15.65
C GLY A 21 -14.77 -22.34 -16.97
N LEU A 22 -13.88 -21.36 -17.19
CA LEU A 22 -13.93 -20.48 -18.37
C LEU A 22 -12.95 -20.93 -19.44
N SER A 23 -13.29 -20.69 -20.71
CA SER A 23 -12.35 -20.87 -21.82
C SER A 23 -11.24 -19.82 -21.77
N GLN A 24 -10.11 -20.12 -22.40
CA GLN A 24 -9.00 -19.17 -22.51
C GLN A 24 -9.40 -17.87 -23.22
N GLU A 25 -10.22 -17.96 -24.28
CA GLU A 25 -10.72 -16.80 -25.02
C GLU A 25 -11.59 -15.88 -24.13
N GLU A 26 -12.52 -16.47 -23.37
CA GLU A 26 -13.39 -15.71 -22.47
C GLU A 26 -12.61 -15.09 -21.32
N ARG A 27 -11.60 -15.78 -20.79
CA ARG A 27 -10.66 -15.21 -19.80
C ARG A 27 -9.91 -14.02 -20.37
N GLN A 28 -9.35 -14.12 -21.58
CA GLN A 28 -8.60 -13.03 -22.19
C GLN A 28 -9.49 -11.83 -22.48
N LYS A 29 -10.73 -12.06 -22.91
CA LYS A 29 -11.72 -11.01 -23.11
C LYS A 29 -12.03 -10.29 -21.80
N ARG A 30 -12.34 -11.04 -20.73
CA ARG A 30 -12.59 -10.46 -19.39
C ARG A 30 -11.38 -9.72 -18.84
N LEU A 31 -10.16 -10.23 -19.04
CA LEU A 31 -8.93 -9.55 -18.65
C LEU A 31 -8.78 -8.19 -19.37
N THR A 32 -9.15 -8.13 -20.64
CA THR A 32 -9.11 -6.88 -21.42
C THR A 32 -10.17 -5.89 -20.93
N ASP A 33 -11.36 -6.38 -20.59
CA ASP A 33 -12.50 -5.54 -20.17
C ASP A 33 -12.39 -5.08 -18.71
N GLN A 34 -11.83 -5.91 -17.82
CA GLN A 34 -11.82 -5.71 -16.36
C GLN A 34 -10.43 -5.38 -15.79
N GLY A 35 -9.36 -5.63 -16.56
CA GLY A 35 -7.98 -5.43 -16.11
C GLY A 35 -7.44 -6.58 -15.27
N TYR A 36 -6.16 -6.47 -14.90
CA TYR A 36 -5.48 -7.45 -14.05
C TYR A 36 -6.06 -7.45 -12.63
N ASN A 37 -6.02 -8.63 -11.99
CA ASN A 37 -6.40 -8.81 -10.59
C ASN A 37 -5.31 -8.29 -9.64
N GLU A 38 -4.92 -7.03 -9.84
CA GLU A 38 -3.94 -6.34 -9.01
C GLU A 38 -4.63 -5.32 -8.12
N ILE A 39 -4.27 -5.31 -6.84
CA ILE A 39 -4.64 -4.19 -5.98
C ILE A 39 -3.86 -2.98 -6.48
N GLU A 40 -4.56 -1.96 -6.99
CA GLU A 40 -3.95 -0.69 -7.39
C GLU A 40 -2.96 -0.25 -6.31
N ALA A 41 -1.66 -0.33 -6.63
CA ALA A 41 -0.63 0.14 -5.75
C ALA A 41 -0.81 1.65 -5.65
N ARG A 42 -1.46 2.13 -4.58
CA ARG A 42 -1.50 3.55 -4.23
C ARG A 42 -0.09 4.09 -4.43
N GLN A 43 0.06 5.00 -5.40
CA GLN A 43 1.36 5.50 -5.82
C GLN A 43 2.20 5.74 -4.57
N GLN A 44 3.33 5.04 -4.46
CA GLN A 44 4.21 5.21 -3.33
C GLN A 44 4.50 6.69 -3.22
N THR A 45 4.01 7.32 -2.15
CA THR A 45 4.26 8.74 -1.93
C THR A 45 5.77 8.90 -1.90
N LYS A 46 6.32 9.66 -2.85
CA LYS A 46 7.77 9.82 -3.02
C LYS A 46 8.39 10.10 -1.66
N ARG A 47 9.48 9.41 -1.31
CA ARG A 47 10.13 9.48 0.03
C ARG A 47 10.35 10.92 0.51
N TRP A 48 10.77 11.82 -0.39
CA TRP A 48 10.93 13.25 -0.12
C TRP A 48 9.62 13.96 0.27
N LYS A 49 8.49 13.54 -0.29
CA LYS A 49 7.15 14.07 0.03
C LYS A 49 6.67 13.63 1.41
N LYS A 50 7.04 12.43 1.86
CA LYS A 50 6.77 11.96 3.23
C LYS A 50 7.56 12.75 4.27
N ILE A 51 8.86 12.94 4.01
CA ILE A 51 9.73 13.78 4.85
C ILE A 51 9.21 15.22 4.89
N ALA A 52 8.87 15.80 3.74
CA ALA A 52 8.29 17.15 3.67
C ALA A 52 6.99 17.28 4.47
N LYS A 53 6.19 16.21 4.56
CA LYS A 53 4.96 16.20 5.37
C LYS A 53 5.24 16.33 6.87
N HIS A 54 6.35 15.78 7.37
CA HIS A 54 6.74 15.98 8.77
C HIS A 54 7.06 17.45 9.07
N PHE A 55 7.70 18.16 8.13
CA PHE A 55 7.94 19.60 8.28
C PHE A 55 6.68 20.47 8.22
N THR A 56 5.56 19.92 7.73
CA THR A 56 4.24 20.57 7.81
C THR A 56 3.44 20.20 9.05
N ASP A 57 3.95 19.29 9.89
CA ASP A 57 3.32 18.99 11.18
C ASP A 57 3.42 20.22 12.10
N LEU A 58 2.27 20.63 12.65
CA LEU A 58 2.17 21.78 13.53
C LEU A 58 3.19 21.70 14.68
N LEU A 59 3.37 20.51 15.27
CA LEU A 59 4.30 20.33 16.38
C LEU A 59 5.75 20.54 15.93
N MET A 60 6.13 20.02 14.75
CA MET A 60 7.48 20.20 14.21
C MET A 60 7.76 21.66 13.87
N ILE A 61 6.78 22.38 13.29
CA ILE A 61 6.89 23.81 13.01
C ILE A 61 7.11 24.59 14.31
N VAL A 62 6.33 24.30 15.35
CA VAL A 62 6.47 24.97 16.67
C VAL A 62 7.87 24.74 17.25
N LEU A 63 8.42 23.52 17.17
CA LEU A 63 9.76 23.23 17.67
C LEU A 63 10.86 23.94 16.88
N ILE A 64 10.74 24.00 15.55
CA ILE A 64 11.69 24.72 14.70
C ILE A 64 11.67 26.22 15.03
N ILE A 65 10.49 26.82 15.15
CA ILE A 65 10.33 28.22 15.54
C ILE A 65 10.90 28.45 16.95
N ALA A 66 10.59 27.58 17.91
CA ALA A 66 11.10 27.69 19.28
C ALA A 66 12.64 27.62 19.33
N SER A 67 13.26 26.71 18.57
CA SER A 67 14.71 26.63 18.43
C SER A 67 15.29 27.93 17.86
N PHE A 68 14.68 28.49 16.81
CA PHE A 68 15.13 29.73 16.20
C PHE A 68 14.99 30.94 17.14
N LEU A 69 13.90 31.02 17.90
CA LEU A 69 13.71 32.05 18.92
C LEU A 69 14.77 31.95 20.03
N LYS A 70 15.15 30.74 20.44
CA LYS A 70 16.24 30.54 21.42
C LYS A 70 17.59 31.00 20.88
N PHE A 71 17.90 30.71 19.62
CA PHE A 71 19.10 31.25 18.97
C PHE A 71 19.08 32.78 18.88
N ALA A 72 17.92 33.39 18.59
CA ALA A 72 17.78 34.85 18.57
C ALA A 72 17.98 35.49 19.96
N SER A 73 17.59 34.80 21.03
CA SER A 73 17.82 35.21 22.42
C SER A 73 19.24 34.93 22.93
N SER A 74 20.17 34.50 22.07
CA SER A 74 21.53 34.07 22.45
C SER A 74 21.58 32.85 23.40
N GLU A 75 20.48 32.11 23.51
CA GLU A 75 20.35 30.85 24.24
C GLU A 75 20.73 29.67 23.33
N TYR A 76 22.02 29.61 22.95
CA TYR A 76 22.52 28.65 21.96
C TYR A 76 22.42 27.19 22.43
N ILE A 77 22.53 26.93 23.73
CA ILE A 77 22.50 25.58 24.29
C ILE A 77 21.08 25.01 24.18
N GLU A 78 20.09 25.76 24.66
CA GLU A 78 18.68 25.41 24.61
C GLU A 78 18.20 25.25 23.17
N GLY A 79 18.57 26.18 22.28
CA GLY A 79 18.26 26.12 20.85
C GLY A 79 18.83 24.87 20.17
N SER A 80 20.06 24.50 20.52
CA SER A 80 20.74 23.31 19.98
C SER A 80 20.12 22.00 20.46
N ILE A 81 19.69 21.92 21.72
CA ILE A 81 18.99 20.73 22.26
C ILE A 81 17.68 20.50 21.51
N ILE A 82 16.88 21.55 21.31
CA ILE A 82 15.60 21.44 20.58
C ILE A 82 15.86 20.98 19.14
N LEU A 83 16.86 21.57 18.47
CA LEU A 83 17.22 21.20 17.10
C LEU A 83 17.66 19.73 17.01
N PHE A 84 18.48 19.28 17.95
CA PHE A 84 18.92 17.88 18.03
C PHE A 84 17.73 16.92 18.16
N VAL A 85 16.77 17.22 19.05
CA VAL A 85 15.57 16.40 19.25
C VAL A 85 14.75 16.30 17.96
N VAL A 86 14.58 17.41 17.23
CA VAL A 86 13.86 17.43 15.94
C VAL A 86 14.55 16.54 14.90
N ILE A 87 15.88 16.62 14.80
CA ILE A 87 16.66 15.80 13.86
C ILE A 87 16.53 14.31 14.21
N VAL A 88 16.73 13.95 15.48
CA VAL A 88 16.62 12.56 15.95
C VAL A 88 15.21 12.01 15.69
N ASN A 89 14.18 12.80 15.99
CA ASN A 89 12.80 12.40 15.76
C ASN A 89 12.53 12.14 14.26
N GLY A 90 13.03 13.00 13.37
CA GLY A 90 12.91 12.81 11.92
C GLY A 90 13.60 11.54 11.43
N LEU A 91 14.81 11.24 11.94
CA LEU A 91 15.55 10.02 11.60
C LEU A 91 14.84 8.76 12.09
N VAL A 92 14.37 8.77 13.35
CA VAL A 92 13.63 7.66 13.95
C VAL A 92 12.32 7.41 13.17
N SER A 93 11.57 8.47 12.87
CA SER A 93 10.33 8.39 12.10
C SER A 93 10.55 7.80 10.71
N TYR A 94 11.59 8.24 9.99
CA TYR A 94 11.96 7.69 8.69
C TYR A 94 12.27 6.19 8.76
N TRP A 95 13.04 5.77 9.78
CA TRP A 95 13.42 4.37 9.91
C TRP A 95 12.22 3.48 10.28
N GLN A 96 11.34 3.96 11.15
CA GLN A 96 10.09 3.25 11.50
C GLN A 96 9.18 3.09 10.28
N GLU A 97 9.04 4.13 9.47
CA GLU A 97 8.20 4.07 8.28
C GLU A 97 8.76 3.10 7.23
N ARG A 98 10.09 3.09 7.02
CA ARG A 98 10.74 2.09 6.15
C ARG A 98 10.51 0.66 6.61
N LYS A 99 10.64 0.41 7.92
CA LYS A 99 10.41 -0.92 8.49
C LYS A 99 8.96 -1.38 8.29
N ALA A 100 8.00 -0.46 8.39
CA ALA A 100 6.60 -0.74 8.12
C ALA A 100 6.34 -1.06 6.64
N GLU A 101 6.93 -0.30 5.71
CA GLU A 101 6.86 -0.58 4.27
C GLU A 101 7.47 -1.93 3.89
N GLU A 102 8.63 -2.27 4.46
CA GLU A 102 9.28 -3.56 4.22
C GLU A 102 8.41 -4.74 4.69
N SER A 103 7.76 -4.59 5.86
CA SER A 103 6.84 -5.61 6.37
C SER A 103 5.62 -5.80 5.46
N LEU A 104 5.04 -4.70 4.96
CA LEU A 104 3.92 -4.73 4.02
C LEU A 104 4.31 -5.35 2.67
N ASN A 105 5.49 -5.04 2.15
CA ASN A 105 6.00 -5.65 0.93
C ASN A 105 6.25 -7.15 1.10
N GLY A 106 6.75 -7.58 2.26
CA GLY A 106 6.87 -8.99 2.60
C GLY A 106 5.52 -9.71 2.60
N LEU A 107 4.49 -9.10 3.19
CA LEU A 107 3.13 -9.65 3.13
C LEU A 107 2.60 -9.75 1.69
N LYS A 108 2.84 -8.74 0.85
CA LYS A 108 2.47 -8.80 -0.58
C LYS A 108 3.14 -9.94 -1.32
N GLN A 109 4.39 -10.29 -0.99
CA GLN A 109 5.07 -11.43 -1.61
C GLN A 109 4.47 -12.79 -1.20
N LEU A 110 3.81 -12.85 -0.03
CA LEU A 110 3.11 -14.04 0.44
C LEU A 110 1.69 -14.18 -0.13
N MET A 111 1.09 -13.07 -0.58
CA MET A 111 -0.13 -13.11 -1.38
C MET A 111 0.26 -13.66 -2.75
N GLY A 112 -0.11 -14.92 -2.99
CA GLY A 112 0.48 -15.77 -4.02
C GLY A 112 0.59 -15.08 -5.39
N GLN A 113 1.78 -15.16 -5.98
CA GLN A 113 2.06 -14.70 -7.35
C GLN A 113 1.34 -15.58 -8.40
N GLU A 114 0.80 -16.73 -7.99
CA GLU A 114 0.17 -17.70 -8.87
C GLU A 114 -1.14 -18.21 -8.25
N ALA A 115 -2.16 -18.33 -9.09
CA ALA A 115 -3.46 -18.91 -8.79
C ALA A 115 -3.67 -20.21 -9.57
N ILE A 116 -4.37 -21.18 -8.98
CA ILE A 116 -4.84 -22.37 -9.69
C ILE A 116 -6.28 -22.11 -10.11
N VAL A 117 -6.54 -22.16 -11.41
CA VAL A 117 -7.87 -21.94 -12.01
C VAL A 117 -8.32 -23.18 -12.78
N LEU A 118 -9.63 -23.32 -12.96
CA LEU A 118 -10.20 -24.35 -13.83
C LEU A 118 -10.50 -23.71 -15.19
N SER A 119 -9.95 -24.28 -16.27
CA SER A 119 -10.19 -23.86 -17.65
C SER A 119 -10.49 -25.07 -18.51
N ASN A 120 -11.69 -25.10 -19.10
CA ASN A 120 -12.18 -26.23 -19.91
C ASN A 120 -12.02 -27.59 -19.22
N GLY A 121 -12.35 -27.66 -17.92
CA GLY A 121 -12.27 -28.87 -17.11
C GLY A 121 -10.86 -29.25 -16.64
N MET A 122 -9.82 -28.52 -17.03
CA MET A 122 -8.43 -28.75 -16.61
C MET A 122 -7.97 -27.69 -15.61
N GLN A 123 -7.21 -28.12 -14.61
CA GLN A 123 -6.56 -27.19 -13.68
C GLN A 123 -5.32 -26.59 -14.32
N GLU A 124 -5.21 -25.28 -14.30
CA GLU A 124 -4.09 -24.51 -14.84
C GLU A 124 -3.55 -23.56 -13.77
N LYS A 125 -2.22 -23.43 -13.70
CA LYS A 125 -1.55 -22.47 -12.83
C LYS A 125 -1.26 -21.20 -13.63
N ILE A 126 -1.78 -20.07 -13.19
CA ILE A 126 -1.62 -18.77 -13.86
C ILE A 126 -1.12 -17.71 -12.88
N PRO A 127 -0.48 -16.62 -13.34
CA PRO A 127 -0.20 -15.46 -12.51
C PRO A 127 -1.49 -14.88 -11.91
N ALA A 128 -1.45 -14.52 -10.63
CA ALA A 128 -2.60 -13.99 -9.88
C ALA A 128 -2.77 -12.47 -10.02
#